data_AF-A0AA51CE80-F1
#
_entry.id   AF-A0AA51CE80-F1
#
_cell.length_a   1.000
_cell.length_b   1.000
_cell.length_c   1.000
_cell.angle_alpha   90.00
_cell.angle_beta   90.00
_cell.angle_gamma   90.00
#
_symmetry.space_group_name_H-M   'P 1'
#
loop_
_entity.id
_entity.type
_entity.pdbx_description
1 polymer ?
#
loop_
_entity_poly.entity_id
_entity_poly.type
_entity_poly.pdbx_seq_one_letter_code
_entity_poly.pdbx_strand_id
1 'polypeptide(L)' 'MKKNKHISIRIDEDILQKFHYVSKYEDRSASGQIMYLINNCIREFEEKHGTIEPPHKTGK' A
#
# COMPACT_ATOMS: atom_id res chain seq x y z
N MET A 1 4.88 19.44 7.49
CA MET A 1 3.89 18.83 6.57
C MET A 1 4.51 17.57 5.96
N LYS A 2 3.95 16.38 6.21
CA LYS A 2 4.45 15.14 5.56
C LYS A 2 4.27 15.29 4.05
N LYS A 3 5.35 15.17 3.27
CA LYS A 3 5.27 15.17 1.80
C LYS A 3 4.48 13.93 1.38
N ASN A 4 3.22 14.10 1.01
CA ASN A 4 2.43 13.04 0.40
C ASN A 4 3.10 12.66 -0.93
N LYS A 5 3.50 11.40 -1.05
CA LYS A 5 4.02 10.86 -2.31
C LYS A 5 2.85 10.21 -3.05
N HIS A 6 2.65 10.59 -4.30
CA HIS A 6 1.67 9.95 -5.17
C HIS A 6 2.28 8.70 -5.80
N ILE A 7 1.49 7.63 -5.85
CA ILE A 7 1.83 6.38 -6.54
C ILE A 7 0.83 6.21 -7.67
N SER A 8 1.32 6.02 -8.89
CA SER A 8 0.51 5.64 -10.05
C SER A 8 0.76 4.16 -10.33
N ILE A 9 -0.32 3.39 -10.44
CA ILE A 9 -0.29 1.95 -10.76
C ILE A 9 -0.99 1.72 -12.09
N ARG A 10 -0.47 0.77 -12.87
CA ARG A 10 -1.18 0.25 -14.05
C ARG A 10 -1.91 -1.01 -13.64
N ILE A 11 -3.19 -1.08 -13.98
CA ILE A 11 -4.08 -2.18 -13.61
C ILE A 11 -5.13 -2.31 -14.70
N ASP A 12 -5.51 -3.54 -15.01
CA ASP A 12 -6.61 -3.80 -15.93
C ASP A 12 -7.93 -3.30 -15.33
N GLU A 13 -8.81 -2.80 -16.19
CA GLU A 13 -10.05 -2.16 -15.75
C GLU A 13 -10.96 -3.11 -14.96
N ASP A 14 -11.04 -4.38 -15.37
CA ASP A 14 -11.87 -5.38 -14.70
C ASP A 14 -11.36 -5.68 -13.27
N ILE A 15 -10.04 -5.71 -13.09
CA ILE A 15 -9.42 -5.87 -11.78
C ILE A 15 -9.65 -4.63 -10.92
N LEU A 16 -9.55 -3.43 -11.50
CA LEU A 16 -9.84 -2.18 -10.76
C LEU A 16 -11.28 -2.16 -10.24
N GLN A 17 -12.25 -2.60 -11.04
CA GLN A 17 -13.65 -2.69 -10.60
C GLN A 17 -13.84 -3.69 -9.45
N LYS A 18 -13.23 -4.89 -9.56
CA LYS A 18 -13.25 -5.90 -8.48
C LYS A 18 -12.58 -5.34 -7.21
N PHE A 19 -11.48 -4.63 -7.35
CA PHE A 19 -10.78 -4.00 -6.23
C PHE A 19 -11.64 -2.94 -5.53
N HIS A 20 -12.35 -2.10 -6.28
CA HIS A 20 -13.29 -1.13 -5.72
C HIS A 20 -14.43 -1.81 -4.95
N TYR A 21 -14.97 -2.91 -5.50
CA TYR A 21 -16.00 -3.69 -4.81
C TYR A 21 -15.51 -4.21 -3.46
N VAL A 22 -14.33 -4.86 -3.43
CA VAL A 22 -13.72 -5.38 -2.19
C VAL A 22 -13.43 -4.26 -1.20
N SER A 23 -12.88 -3.13 -1.67
CA SER A 23 -12.57 -1.98 -0.81
C SER A 23 -13.83 -1.46 -0.12
N LYS A 24 -14.94 -1.35 -0.86
CA LYS A 24 -16.23 -0.92 -0.31
C LYS A 24 -16.81 -1.93 0.69
N TYR A 25 -16.70 -3.23 0.39
CA TYR A 25 -17.12 -4.29 1.31
C TYR A 25 -16.36 -4.21 2.65
N GLU A 26 -15.06 -3.90 2.60
CA GLU A 26 -14.19 -3.71 3.75
C GLU A 26 -14.36 -2.36 4.47
N ASP A 27 -15.31 -1.53 4.05
CA ASP A 27 -15.54 -0.15 4.52
C ASP A 27 -14.28 0.74 4.43
N ARG A 28 -13.52 0.60 3.34
CA ARG A 28 -12.32 1.40 3.04
C ARG A 28 -12.41 2.09 1.68
N SER A 29 -11.76 3.24 1.56
CA SER A 29 -11.46 3.80 0.25
C SER A 29 -10.45 2.93 -0.49
N ALA A 30 -10.40 3.00 -1.82
CA ALA A 30 -9.41 2.27 -2.62
C ALA A 30 -7.97 2.55 -2.16
N SER A 31 -7.62 3.82 -1.93
CA SER A 31 -6.32 4.20 -1.39
C SER A 31 -6.08 3.66 0.03
N GLY A 32 -7.11 3.67 0.88
CA GLY A 32 -7.05 3.09 2.22
C GLY A 32 -6.81 1.58 2.20
N GLN A 33 -7.50 0.86 1.31
CA GLN A 33 -7.32 -0.57 1.11
C GLN A 33 -5.92 -0.89 0.55
N ILE A 34 -5.41 -0.10 -0.41
CA ILE A 34 -4.02 -0.25 -0.90
C ILE A 34 -3.02 -0.09 0.26
N MET A 35 -3.17 0.95 1.09
CA MET A 35 -2.25 1.18 2.22
C MET A 35 -2.35 0.07 3.27
N TYR A 36 -3.55 -0.45 3.53
CA TYR A 36 -3.73 -1.61 4.40
C TYR A 36 -2.98 -2.84 3.87
N LEU A 37 -3.15 -3.18 2.59
CA LEU A 37 -2.48 -4.31 1.96
C LEU A 37 -0.95 -4.15 1.95
N ILE A 38 -0.43 -2.95 1.65
CA ILE A 38 1.01 -2.67 1.68
C ILE A 38 1.57 -2.87 3.09
N ASN A 39 0.92 -2.31 4.12
CA ASN A 39 1.38 -2.46 5.50
C ASN A 39 1.33 -3.91 5.97
N ASN A 40 0.28 -4.65 5.60
CA ASN A 40 0.17 -6.06 5.94
C ASN A 40 1.27 -6.88 5.28
N CYS A 41 1.55 -6.62 4.00
CA CYS A 41 2.66 -7.25 3.27
C CYS A 41 4.02 -6.99 3.93
N ILE A 42 4.30 -5.74 4.32
CA ILE A 42 5.54 -5.40 5.03
C ILE A 42 5.63 -6.15 6.36
N ARG A 43 4.56 -6.12 7.18
CA ARG A 43 4.53 -6.81 8.48
C ARG A 43 4.79 -8.30 8.34
N GLU A 44 4.09 -8.97 7.42
CA GLU A 44 4.27 -10.41 7.19
C GLU A 44 5.68 -10.77 6.71
N PHE A 45 6.32 -9.87 5.95
CA PHE A 45 7.70 -10.04 5.53
C PHE A 45 8.66 -9.86 6.71
N GLU A 46 8.49 -8.81 7.51
CA GLU A 46 9.35 -8.51 8.67
C GLU A 46 9.25 -9.58 9.75
N GLU A 47 8.07 -10.16 9.97
CA GLU A 47 7.87 -11.30 10.87
C GLU A 47 8.69 -12.54 10.46
N LYS A 48 8.92 -12.74 9.16
CA LYS A 48 9.62 -13.92 8.61
C LYS A 48 11.11 -13.69 8.39
N HIS A 49 11.51 -12.47 8.06
CA HIS A 49 12.86 -12.15 7.57
C HIS A 49 13.61 -11.14 8.44
N GLY A 50 12.97 -10.59 9.48
CA GLY A 50 13.50 -9.51 10.29
C GLY A 50 13.13 -8.12 9.77
N THR A 51 13.28 -7.11 10.63
CA THR A 51 12.89 -5.72 10.37
C THR A 51 13.62 -5.11 9.18
N ILE A 52 12.90 -4.35 8.36
CA ILE A 52 13.45 -3.61 7.24
C ILE A 52 13.81 -2.18 7.72
N GLU A 53 15.09 -1.83 7.62
CA GLU A 53 15.52 -0.44 7.81
C GLU A 53 15.31 0.35 6.50
N PRO A 54 14.48 1.41 6.50
CA PRO A 54 14.30 2.24 5.32
C PRO A 54 15.63 2.91 4.95
N PRO A 55 15.93 3.11 3.65
CA PRO A 55 17.17 3.75 3.24
C PRO A 55 17.29 5.11 3.92
N HIS A 56 18.43 5.31 4.59
CA HIS A 56 18.71 6.58 5.26
C HIS A 56 18.63 7.68 4.19
N LYS A 57 17.74 8.65 4.37
CA LYS A 57 17.65 9.79 3.45
C LYS A 57 18.95 10.56 3.58
N THR A 58 19.90 10.31 2.70
CA THR A 58 21.05 11.20 2.53
C THR A 58 20.47 12.56 2.15
N GLY A 59 20.54 13.50 3.08
CA GLY A 59 20.14 14.87 2.84
C GLY A 59 20.92 15.40 1.64
N LYS A 60 20.19 15.81 0.61
CA LYS A 60 20.62 16.84 -0.32
C LYS A 60 19.72 18.04 -0.11
#